data_AF-B6SNI3-F1
#
_entry.id   AF-B6SNI3-F1
#
_cell.length_a   1.000
_cell.length_b   1.000
_cell.length_c   1.000
_cell.angle_alpha   90.00
_cell.angle_beta   90.00
_cell.angle_gamma   90.00
#
_symmetry.space_group_name_H-M   'P 1'
#
loop_
_entity.id
_entity.type
_entity.pdbx_description
1 polymer ?
#
loop_
_entity_poly.entity_id
_entity_poly.type
_entity_poly.pdbx_seq_one_letter_code
_entity_poly.pdbx_strand_id
1 'polypeptide(L)'
;MMRPSPPRRLSLAAPFLILLLLTLLSPPRAAAAGGSSAWVALRGAVGSRKASPAEQEGAAAGLLRRLLPFHSGSFSFQIDSKV
;
A
#
# COMPACT_ATOMS: atom_id res chain seq x y z
N MET A 1 48.42 -25.61 -28.70
CA MET A 1 47.90 -24.52 -27.85
C MET A 1 46.40 -24.39 -28.10
N MET A 2 45.55 -24.92 -27.21
CA MET A 2 44.09 -24.76 -27.31
C MET A 2 43.68 -23.50 -26.52
N ARG A 3 43.06 -22.52 -27.18
CA ARG A 3 42.43 -21.38 -26.52
C ARG A 3 41.04 -21.82 -26.02
N PRO A 4 40.71 -21.63 -24.72
CA PRO A 4 39.36 -21.87 -24.26
C PRO A 4 38.42 -20.80 -24.83
N SER A 5 37.35 -21.24 -25.50
CA SER A 5 36.25 -20.40 -25.93
C SER A 5 35.46 -19.92 -24.71
N PRO A 6 35.09 -18.62 -24.63
CA PRO A 6 34.37 -18.11 -23.48
C PRO A 6 32.96 -18.72 -23.40
N PRO A 7 32.42 -18.93 -22.18
CA PRO A 7 31.13 -19.55 -22.00
C PRO A 7 30.02 -18.65 -22.55
N ARG A 8 29.33 -19.13 -23.61
CA ARG A 8 28.18 -18.48 -24.29
C ARG A 8 27.03 -18.07 -23.36
N ARG A 9 27.01 -18.53 -22.11
CA ARG A 9 25.96 -18.26 -21.10
C ARG A 9 25.99 -16.81 -20.57
N LEU A 10 27.13 -16.13 -20.62
CA LEU A 10 27.23 -14.72 -20.19
C LEU A 10 26.58 -13.73 -21.18
N SER A 11 26.41 -14.13 -22.44
CA SER A 11 25.97 -13.22 -23.50
C SER A 11 24.47 -12.89 -23.45
N LEU A 12 23.63 -13.77 -22.86
CA LEU A 12 22.19 -13.51 -22.68
C LEU A 12 21.86 -12.81 -21.35
N ALA A 13 22.74 -12.89 -20.35
CA ALA A 13 22.54 -12.24 -19.05
C ALA A 13 22.91 -10.75 -19.09
N ALA A 14 23.84 -10.37 -19.97
CA ALA A 14 24.27 -8.99 -20.16
C ALA A 14 23.12 -8.01 -20.48
N PRO A 15 22.21 -8.26 -21.45
CA PRO A 15 21.12 -7.33 -21.73
C PRO A 15 20.12 -7.20 -20.58
N PHE A 16 19.86 -8.28 -19.84
CA PHE A 16 18.99 -8.24 -18.65
C PHE A 16 19.61 -7.43 -17.52
N LEU A 17 20.91 -7.60 -17.27
CA LEU A 17 21.63 -6.85 -16.25
C LEU A 17 21.70 -5.35 -16.59
N ILE A 18 21.89 -5.01 -17.87
CA ILE A 18 21.87 -3.63 -18.36
C ILE A 18 20.48 -3.02 -18.20
N LEU A 19 19.43 -3.75 -18.58
CA LEU A 19 18.04 -3.31 -18.43
C LEU A 19 17.70 -3.07 -16.95
N LEU A 20 18.12 -3.98 -16.07
CA LEU A 20 17.95 -3.86 -14.63
C LEU A 20 18.69 -2.62 -14.11
N LEU A 21 19.96 -2.41 -14.47
CA LEU A 21 20.70 -1.21 -14.07
C LEU A 21 20.02 0.08 -14.55
N LEU A 22 19.50 0.12 -15.78
CA LEU A 22 18.77 1.29 -16.29
C LEU A 22 17.49 1.56 -15.49
N THR A 23 16.78 0.52 -15.06
CA THR A 23 15.57 0.69 -14.23
C THR A 23 15.90 1.16 -12.82
N LEU A 24 17.02 0.73 -12.23
CA LEU A 24 17.45 1.19 -10.91
C LEU A 24 18.04 2.60 -10.93
N LEU A 25 18.72 2.98 -12.02
CA LEU A 25 19.34 4.31 -12.17
C LEU A 25 18.33 5.38 -12.61
N SER A 26 17.15 4.97 -13.06
CA SER A 26 16.03 5.87 -13.31
C SER A 26 15.33 6.14 -11.97
N PRO A 27 15.46 7.34 -11.37
CA PRO A 27 14.68 7.67 -10.18
C PRO A 27 13.19 7.53 -10.53
N PRO A 28 12.36 6.92 -9.66
CA PRO A 28 10.94 6.79 -9.93
C PRO A 28 10.33 8.19 -10.05
N ARG A 29 10.14 8.65 -11.29
CA ARG A 29 9.52 9.95 -11.61
C ARG A 29 8.04 10.01 -11.17
N ALA A 30 7.51 8.90 -10.66
CA ALA A 30 6.17 8.77 -10.09
C ALA A 30 6.10 8.93 -8.56
N ALA A 31 7.19 9.20 -7.84
CA ALA A 31 7.14 9.44 -6.40
C ALA A 31 7.01 10.94 -6.03
N ALA A 32 7.17 11.86 -6.98
CA ALA A 32 7.09 13.30 -6.71
C ALA A 32 5.66 13.85 -6.61
N ALA A 33 4.64 13.08 -7.02
CA ALA A 33 3.24 13.44 -6.82
C ALA A 33 2.67 12.91 -5.48
N GLY A 34 3.48 12.16 -4.73
CA GLY A 34 3.14 11.49 -3.47
C GLY A 34 3.22 12.38 -2.22
N GLY A 35 3.24 13.71 -2.38
CA GLY A 35 3.14 14.66 -1.27
C GLY A 35 1.70 14.74 -0.73
N SER A 36 1.40 15.69 0.16
CA SER A 36 0.08 15.94 0.76
C SER A 36 -1.13 15.69 -0.18
N SER A 37 -1.00 15.97 -1.47
CA SER A 37 -1.96 15.65 -2.54
C SER A 37 -2.36 14.17 -2.64
N ALA A 38 -1.46 13.22 -2.45
CA ALA A 38 -1.77 11.79 -2.47
C ALA A 38 -2.55 11.36 -1.22
N TRP A 39 -2.25 11.94 -0.05
CA TRP A 39 -3.04 11.74 1.16
C TRP A 39 -4.41 12.40 1.07
N VAL A 40 -4.51 13.56 0.43
CA VAL A 40 -5.79 14.23 0.12
C VAL A 40 -6.61 13.42 -0.87
N ALA A 41 -5.99 12.89 -1.94
CA ALA A 41 -6.65 12.00 -2.89
C ALA A 41 -7.10 10.69 -2.24
N LEU A 42 -6.29 10.11 -1.35
CA LEU A 42 -6.65 8.92 -0.57
C LEU A 42 -7.81 9.21 0.38
N ARG A 43 -7.79 10.32 1.13
CA ARG A 43 -8.91 10.73 1.99
C ARG A 43 -10.18 11.02 1.19
N GLY A 44 -10.05 11.64 0.03
CA GLY A 44 -11.16 11.87 -0.90
C GLY A 44 -11.76 10.56 -1.42
N ALA A 45 -10.91 9.60 -1.79
CA ALA A 45 -11.34 8.26 -2.22
C ALA A 45 -11.98 7.44 -1.08
N VAL A 46 -11.47 7.56 0.15
CA VAL A 46 -12.04 6.95 1.35
C VAL A 46 -13.39 7.59 1.70
N GLY A 47 -13.51 8.92 1.56
CA GLY A 47 -14.77 9.64 1.73
C GLY A 47 -15.83 9.25 0.71
N SER A 48 -15.43 8.91 -0.52
CA SER A 48 -16.34 8.50 -1.60
C SER A 48 -16.97 7.11 -1.40
N ARG A 49 -16.41 6.27 -0.52
CA ARG A 49 -16.98 4.96 -0.14
C ARG A 49 -17.10 4.85 1.37
N LYS A 50 -17.72 5.85 2.00
CA LYS A 50 -18.09 5.76 3.41
C LYS A 50 -19.09 4.61 3.57
N ALA A 51 -18.70 3.59 4.33
CA ALA A 51 -19.62 2.59 4.85
C ALA A 51 -20.73 3.28 5.67
N SER A 52 -21.90 2.66 5.74
CA SER A 52 -23.03 3.21 6.50
C SER A 52 -22.64 3.39 7.99
N PRO A 53 -23.28 4.32 8.71
CA PRO A 53 -23.01 4.51 10.15
C PRO A 53 -23.07 3.20 10.94
N ALA A 54 -24.08 2.36 10.67
CA ALA A 54 -24.25 1.07 11.32
C ALA A 54 -23.08 0.09 11.06
N GLU A 55 -22.54 0.06 9.83
CA GLU A 55 -21.37 -0.78 9.50
C GLU A 55 -20.11 -0.31 10.22
N GLN A 56 -19.92 1.00 10.32
CA GLN A 56 -18.78 1.59 11.01
C GLN A 56 -18.87 1.37 12.53
N GLU A 57 -20.05 1.51 13.13
CA GLU A 57 -20.31 1.21 14.54
C GLU A 57 -20.10 -0.27 14.85
N GLY A 58 -20.57 -1.18 13.98
CA GLY A 58 -20.34 -2.61 14.11
C GLY A 58 -18.85 -2.97 14.04
N ALA A 59 -18.09 -2.35 13.15
CA ALA A 59 -16.65 -2.52 13.08
C ALA A 59 -15.95 -2.01 14.36
N ALA A 60 -16.34 -0.84 14.87
CA ALA A 60 -15.81 -0.28 16.11
C ALA A 60 -16.10 -1.19 17.32
N ALA A 61 -17.32 -1.71 17.44
CA ALA A 61 -17.70 -2.69 18.46
C ALA A 61 -16.87 -3.98 18.36
N GLY A 62 -16.61 -4.45 17.13
CA GLY A 62 -15.75 -5.61 16.88
C GLY A 62 -14.31 -5.38 17.34
N LEU A 63 -13.74 -4.20 17.08
CA LEU A 63 -12.41 -3.82 17.57
C LEU A 63 -12.39 -3.72 19.09
N LEU A 64 -13.39 -3.08 19.70
CA LEU A 64 -13.49 -2.94 21.13
C LEU A 64 -13.56 -4.30 21.84
N ARG A 65 -14.31 -5.26 21.29
CA ARG A 65 -14.35 -6.65 21.82
C ARG A 65 -12.98 -7.33 21.81
N ARG A 66 -12.12 -7.01 20.84
CA ARG A 66 -10.76 -7.58 20.78
C ARG A 66 -9.81 -6.91 21.76
N LEU A 67 -9.95 -5.60 21.95
CA LEU A 67 -9.06 -4.81 22.81
C LEU A 67 -9.45 -4.92 24.30
N LEU A 68 -10.75 -4.91 24.58
CA LEU A 68 -11.33 -4.87 25.92
C LEU A 68 -12.47 -5.90 26.05
N PRO A 69 -12.17 -7.21 25.98
CA PRO A 69 -13.18 -8.27 25.92
C PRO A 69 -14.14 -8.29 27.10
N PHE A 70 -13.70 -7.87 28.29
CA PHE A 70 -14.53 -7.83 29.50
C PHE A 70 -15.32 -6.53 29.68
N HIS A 71 -14.96 -5.47 28.95
CA HIS A 71 -15.58 -4.15 29.09
C HIS A 71 -16.31 -3.69 27.84
N SER A 72 -16.35 -4.49 26.77
CA SER A 72 -16.97 -4.09 25.51
C SER A 72 -18.46 -3.72 25.63
N GLY A 73 -19.16 -4.26 26.64
CA GLY A 73 -20.57 -3.93 26.91
C GLY A 73 -20.79 -2.61 27.64
N SER A 74 -19.73 -1.99 28.17
CA SER A 74 -19.81 -0.69 28.86
C SER A 74 -19.76 0.51 27.91
N PHE A 75 -19.61 0.27 26.60
CA PHE A 75 -19.48 1.31 25.59
C PHE A 75 -20.57 1.17 24.53
N SER A 76 -21.05 2.31 24.05
CA SER A 76 -21.93 2.41 22.89
C SER A 76 -21.26 3.28 21.84
N PHE A 77 -21.21 2.80 20.60
CA PHE A 77 -20.74 3.60 19.46
C PHE A 77 -21.95 4.23 18.78
N GLN A 78 -21.85 5.52 18.49
CA GLN A 78 -22.78 6.24 17.64
C GLN A 78 -21.97 7.17 16.76
N ILE A 79 -22.18 7.09 15.46
CA ILE A 79 -21.55 8.00 14.52
C ILE A 79 -22.50 9.15 14.26
N ASP A 80 -22.14 10.30 14.82
CA ASP A 80 -22.86 11.53 14.59
C ASP A 80 -22.70 11.94 13.12
N SER A 81 -23.80 11.90 12.37
CA SER A 81 -23.85 12.41 11.02
C SER A 81 -23.95 13.93 11.08
N LYS A 82 -22.83 14.61 11.28
CA LYS A 82 -22.75 16.03 10.94
C LYS A 82 -22.90 16.15 9.43
N VAL A 83 -24.09 16.56 9.02
CA VAL A 83 -24.40 17.06 7.67
C VAL A 83 -23.63 18.35 7.45
#